data_AF-A0A978VZQ9-F1
#
_entry.id   AF-A0A978VZQ9-F1
#
_cell.length_a   1.000
_cell.length_b   1.000
_cell.length_c   1.000
_cell.angle_alpha   90.00
_cell.angle_beta   90.00
_cell.angle_gamma   90.00
#
_symmetry.space_group_name_H-M   'P 1'
#
loop_
_entity.id
_entity.type
_entity.pdbx_description
1 polymer ?
#
loop_
_entity_poly.entity_id
_entity_poly.type
_entity_poly.pdbx_seq_one_letter_code
_entity_poly.pdbx_strand_id
1 'polypeptide(L)'
;MNMMYNINHAPAIHSAGVNCLPLQTIQGHQKTAVPVDCPQTKKSSKGASRLAESLSHLLHLHIDTPPRNHNNEHAQIINWNSLTEEKHSTPTKSPKEIISHKWHELHGSKGWENLLDPLHPCLRREIVKYGEFAQATYDAFDYDSFSEYCGSCRFNKSKLFEKLGLSNNGYQVTKYIYAMSHIEIPSWLERSHLVHDSWSKHSNWMGFVCVSDDHETRRIGRRDIVVSWRGTVSPSEWYEDMQRKLEPIGSSAEAKVEHGFQSIYTSKSPSTRYNKSSASEQVMKEVTRLVQFYKDKGEEVSLTITGHSLGGALALLNAYEAAATLPGLPISVISFGAPRVGNIAFRDELHQMGVRTLRVAVKQDIVHRMPGLFFNESLQKFDDITGTLEWVYTHVGAELKLDVRSSPYLKGSLNLTGFHSLETYLHLVDGFLSTSTGFRSNARRDIALVNKACDMLVDELRIPHCWYQLSNKGLVCNEHGRWVKPKRDPEDIPSPTAHDHHIHHSLHLIDQLDDNNSQLQPSYVF
;
A
#
# COMPACT_ATOMS: atom_id res chain seq x y z
N MET A 1 -12.57 23.70 72.01
CA MET A 1 -13.80 23.09 72.55
C MET A 1 -13.50 21.61 72.73
N ASN A 2 -13.41 21.21 74.01
CA ASN A 2 -13.34 19.85 74.59
C ASN A 2 -14.16 18.80 73.80
N MET A 3 -13.91 17.47 73.78
CA MET A 3 -13.20 16.56 74.70
C MET A 3 -13.10 15.15 74.06
N MET A 4 -11.98 14.47 74.33
CA MET A 4 -11.80 13.05 74.80
C MET A 4 -12.29 11.82 73.99
N TYR A 5 -11.36 10.93 73.53
CA TYR A 5 -10.86 9.63 74.13
C TYR A 5 -11.89 8.48 74.05
N ASN A 6 -11.62 7.19 73.82
CA ASN A 6 -10.48 6.28 74.07
C ASN A 6 -10.72 4.97 73.24
N ILE A 7 -9.80 4.44 72.43
CA ILE A 7 -8.90 3.29 72.64
C ILE A 7 -9.49 2.00 73.30
N ASN A 8 -9.40 0.86 72.58
CA ASN A 8 -8.69 -0.41 72.93
C ASN A 8 -9.39 -1.76 72.65
N HIS A 9 -8.58 -2.67 72.09
CA HIS A 9 -8.47 -4.13 72.27
C HIS A 9 -8.83 -5.09 71.11
N ALA A 10 -7.76 -5.70 70.56
CA ALA A 10 -7.75 -7.07 70.02
C ALA A 10 -7.72 -8.11 71.18
N PRO A 11 -8.04 -9.39 70.94
CA PRO A 11 -6.98 -10.33 70.51
C PRO A 11 -7.42 -11.44 69.53
N ALA A 12 -6.42 -12.12 68.98
CA ALA A 12 -6.50 -13.31 68.12
C ALA A 12 -7.01 -14.57 68.86
N ILE A 13 -7.36 -15.63 68.11
CA ILE A 13 -6.79 -17.00 68.19
C ILE A 13 -7.62 -18.09 67.41
N HIS A 14 -6.88 -18.99 66.74
CA HIS A 14 -7.12 -20.40 66.29
C HIS A 14 -8.03 -20.81 65.09
N SER A 15 -7.33 -21.15 63.99
CA SER A 15 -7.32 -22.41 63.20
C SER A 15 -8.47 -23.44 63.28
N ALA A 16 -9.00 -23.86 62.12
CA ALA A 16 -8.94 -25.24 61.58
C ALA A 16 -9.81 -25.41 60.32
N GLY A 17 -9.41 -26.32 59.40
CA GLY A 17 -10.37 -27.11 58.62
C GLY A 17 -10.40 -26.87 57.11
N VAL A 18 -9.58 -27.63 56.39
CA VAL A 18 -9.71 -27.93 54.95
C VAL A 18 -11.06 -28.60 54.67
N ASN A 19 -11.73 -28.23 53.57
CA ASN A 19 -12.49 -29.18 52.73
C ASN A 19 -12.77 -28.58 51.34
N CYS A 20 -12.13 -29.19 50.32
CA CYS A 20 -12.43 -29.05 48.90
C CYS A 20 -13.70 -29.82 48.55
N LEU A 21 -14.62 -29.24 47.76
CA LEU A 21 -15.63 -29.92 46.92
C LEU A 21 -16.11 -28.96 45.80
N PRO A 22 -16.69 -29.45 44.67
CA PRO A 22 -16.08 -29.30 43.35
C PRO A 22 -16.78 -28.34 42.38
N LEU A 23 -16.06 -28.01 41.30
CA LEU A 23 -16.52 -27.35 40.07
C LEU A 23 -17.77 -28.04 39.49
N GLN A 24 -18.88 -27.31 39.43
CA GLN A 24 -20.03 -27.70 38.63
C GLN A 24 -19.85 -27.25 37.18
N THR A 25 -19.76 -28.26 36.31
CA THR A 25 -19.86 -28.18 34.85
C THR A 25 -21.23 -27.62 34.45
N ILE A 26 -21.27 -26.45 33.83
CA ILE A 26 -22.49 -25.96 33.16
C ILE A 26 -22.47 -26.48 31.72
N GLN A 27 -23.25 -27.55 31.48
CA GLN A 27 -23.64 -27.99 30.14
C GLN A 27 -24.77 -27.09 29.62
N GLY A 28 -24.50 -26.31 28.59
CA GLY A 28 -25.54 -25.60 27.82
C GLY A 28 -26.10 -26.49 26.72
N HIS A 29 -27.34 -26.93 26.87
CA HIS A 29 -28.11 -27.67 25.87
C HIS A 29 -28.54 -26.78 24.69
N GLN A 30 -28.55 -27.40 23.51
CA GLN A 30 -29.04 -26.86 22.24
C GLN A 30 -30.58 -26.73 22.18
N LYS A 31 -30.99 -25.71 21.41
CA LYS A 31 -32.24 -25.54 20.61
C LYS A 31 -33.56 -25.25 21.33
N THR A 32 -34.07 -24.03 21.10
CA THR A 32 -35.38 -23.79 20.43
C THR A 32 -35.43 -22.36 19.87
N ALA A 33 -35.93 -22.24 18.66
CA ALA A 33 -36.08 -21.00 17.90
C ALA A 33 -37.37 -20.25 18.28
N VAL A 34 -37.30 -18.93 18.38
CA VAL A 34 -38.46 -18.01 18.37
C VAL A 34 -38.07 -16.80 17.51
N PRO A 35 -38.91 -16.38 16.54
CA PRO A 35 -38.55 -15.38 15.54
C PRO A 35 -38.66 -13.97 16.11
N VAL A 36 -37.66 -13.14 15.86
CA VAL A 36 -37.69 -11.70 16.16
C VAL A 36 -37.88 -10.95 14.84
N ASP A 37 -39.00 -10.23 14.75
CA ASP A 37 -39.37 -9.39 13.62
C ASP A 37 -38.32 -8.30 13.34
N CYS A 38 -37.91 -8.21 12.08
CA CYS A 38 -36.96 -7.22 11.58
C CYS A 38 -37.73 -5.98 11.06
N PRO A 39 -37.32 -4.74 11.41
CA PRO A 39 -37.93 -3.54 10.85
C PRO A 39 -37.68 -3.43 9.34
N GLN A 40 -38.74 -3.18 8.58
CA GLN A 40 -38.73 -3.03 7.13
C GLN A 40 -37.70 -1.99 6.65
N THR A 41 -36.62 -2.45 6.02
CA THR A 41 -35.70 -1.62 5.24
C THR A 41 -36.30 -1.30 3.87
N LYS A 42 -36.26 -0.02 3.52
CA LYS A 42 -36.75 0.56 2.26
C LYS A 42 -36.20 -0.17 1.03
N LYS A 43 -37.06 -0.33 0.03
CA LYS A 43 -36.81 -0.95 -1.29
C LYS A 43 -35.49 -0.48 -1.90
N SER A 44 -34.51 -1.38 -2.03
CA SER A 44 -33.34 -1.18 -2.87
C SER A 44 -33.76 -1.20 -4.35
N SER A 45 -33.06 -0.44 -5.18
CA SER A 45 -33.39 -0.31 -6.60
C SER A 45 -33.17 -1.64 -7.32
N LYS A 46 -34.17 -2.07 -8.10
CA LYS A 46 -34.15 -3.30 -8.91
C LYS A 46 -33.03 -3.34 -9.98
N GLY A 47 -32.26 -2.26 -10.12
CA GLY A 47 -31.13 -2.16 -11.05
C GLY A 47 -29.84 -2.77 -10.50
N ALA A 48 -29.57 -2.64 -9.21
CA ALA A 48 -28.35 -3.13 -8.58
C ALA A 48 -28.30 -4.66 -8.50
N SER A 49 -29.44 -5.30 -8.21
CA SER A 49 -29.55 -6.76 -8.19
C SER A 49 -29.35 -7.39 -9.58
N ARG A 50 -29.83 -6.72 -10.63
CA ARG A 50 -29.68 -7.17 -12.03
C ARG A 50 -28.23 -7.04 -12.55
N LEU A 51 -27.47 -6.07 -12.05
CA LEU A 51 -26.05 -5.89 -12.39
C LEU A 51 -25.15 -6.92 -11.69
N ALA A 52 -25.42 -7.22 -10.43
CA ALA A 52 -24.74 -8.30 -9.70
C ALA A 52 -25.04 -9.68 -10.32
N GLU A 53 -26.28 -9.92 -10.71
CA GLU A 53 -26.67 -11.11 -11.48
C GLU A 53 -26.01 -11.15 -12.86
N SER A 54 -25.91 -10.03 -13.56
CA SER A 54 -25.27 -9.94 -14.87
C SER A 54 -23.76 -10.19 -14.80
N LEU A 55 -23.06 -9.66 -13.80
CA LEU A 55 -21.64 -9.93 -13.56
C LEU A 55 -21.39 -11.40 -13.19
N SER A 56 -22.26 -11.99 -12.37
CA SER A 56 -22.24 -13.42 -12.03
C SER A 56 -22.49 -14.31 -13.26
N HIS A 57 -23.45 -13.95 -14.11
CA HIS A 57 -23.74 -14.65 -15.37
C HIS A 57 -22.61 -14.50 -16.41
N LEU A 58 -21.95 -13.34 -16.47
CA LEU A 58 -20.83 -13.09 -17.38
C LEU A 58 -19.59 -13.90 -16.98
N LEU A 59 -19.33 -14.05 -15.68
CA LEU A 59 -18.28 -14.90 -15.13
C LEU A 59 -18.49 -16.39 -15.46
N HIS A 60 -19.74 -16.82 -15.65
CA HIS A 60 -20.07 -18.18 -16.07
C HIS A 60 -19.91 -18.43 -17.58
N LEU A 61 -19.89 -17.40 -18.42
CA LEU A 61 -19.92 -17.56 -19.89
C LEU A 61 -18.55 -17.64 -20.56
N HIS A 62 -17.42 -17.55 -19.83
CA HIS A 62 -16.06 -17.59 -20.40
C HIS A 62 -15.09 -18.53 -19.67
N ILE A 63 -15.59 -19.53 -18.94
CA ILE A 63 -14.76 -20.59 -18.36
C ILE A 63 -15.23 -21.92 -18.92
N ASP A 64 -14.77 -22.24 -20.13
CA ASP A 64 -14.62 -23.64 -20.49
C ASP A 64 -13.54 -24.22 -19.58
N THR A 65 -14.00 -24.93 -18.54
CA THR A 65 -13.12 -25.79 -17.74
C THR A 65 -12.64 -26.90 -18.68
N PRO A 66 -11.33 -27.01 -19.00
CA PRO A 66 -10.87 -28.16 -19.76
C PRO A 66 -11.13 -29.42 -18.93
N PRO A 67 -11.53 -30.56 -19.55
CA PRO A 67 -11.65 -31.80 -18.81
C PRO A 67 -10.30 -32.13 -18.17
N ARG A 68 -10.34 -32.49 -16.88
CA ARG A 68 -9.19 -33.05 -16.16
C ARG A 68 -8.69 -34.27 -16.93
N ASN A 69 -7.61 -34.12 -17.69
CA ASN A 69 -6.79 -35.25 -18.08
C ASN A 69 -6.10 -35.78 -16.84
N HIS A 70 -6.58 -36.92 -16.34
CA HIS A 70 -5.97 -37.65 -15.23
C HIS A 70 -4.67 -38.39 -15.61
N ASN A 71 -4.02 -38.01 -16.70
CA ASN A 71 -2.77 -38.62 -17.15
C ASN A 71 -1.65 -37.59 -17.07
N ASN A 72 -1.09 -37.44 -15.87
CA ASN A 72 0.28 -36.98 -15.67
C ASN A 72 0.82 -37.71 -14.43
N GLU A 73 1.26 -38.94 -14.66
CA GLU A 73 2.24 -39.62 -13.82
C GLU A 73 3.53 -38.79 -13.87
N HIS A 74 3.64 -37.74 -13.05
CA HIS A 74 4.86 -37.05 -12.59
C HIS A 74 4.46 -35.80 -11.76
N ALA A 75 3.46 -35.93 -10.87
CA ALA A 75 3.32 -34.96 -9.79
C ALA A 75 4.46 -35.23 -8.79
N GLN A 76 5.57 -34.50 -8.92
CA GLN A 76 6.54 -34.40 -7.83
C GLN A 76 5.75 -33.99 -6.59
N ILE A 77 5.68 -34.87 -5.59
CA ILE A 77 5.05 -34.57 -4.30
C ILE A 77 5.89 -33.45 -3.69
N ILE A 78 5.39 -32.22 -3.73
CA ILE A 78 6.04 -31.08 -3.10
C ILE A 78 6.03 -31.36 -1.59
N ASN A 79 7.19 -31.63 -1.01
CA ASN A 79 7.33 -31.77 0.43
C ASN A 79 7.33 -30.37 1.07
N TRP A 80 6.14 -29.87 1.37
CA TRP A 80 5.93 -28.55 1.94
C TRP A 80 6.69 -28.32 3.26
N ASN A 81 6.87 -29.34 4.08
CA ASN A 81 7.60 -29.23 5.36
C ASN A 81 9.10 -28.98 5.14
N SER A 82 9.71 -29.63 4.15
CA SER A 82 11.13 -29.43 3.82
C SER A 82 11.37 -28.05 3.20
N LEU A 83 10.44 -27.58 2.36
CA LEU A 83 10.51 -26.25 1.74
C LEU A 83 10.34 -25.11 2.75
N THR A 84 9.46 -25.27 3.75
CA THR A 84 9.31 -24.28 4.81
C THR A 84 10.55 -24.22 5.70
N GLU A 85 11.11 -25.36 6.11
CA GLU A 85 12.35 -25.42 6.90
C GLU A 85 13.55 -24.79 6.18
N GLU A 86 13.72 -25.07 4.88
CA GLU A 86 14.80 -24.48 4.07
C GLU A 86 14.63 -22.97 3.96
N LYS A 87 13.40 -22.48 3.70
CA LYS A 87 13.13 -21.05 3.61
C LYS A 87 13.30 -20.30 4.92
N HIS A 88 12.91 -20.88 6.06
CA HIS A 88 13.07 -20.27 7.38
C HIS A 88 14.54 -19.95 7.72
N SER A 89 15.48 -20.67 7.10
CA SER A 89 16.91 -20.52 7.33
C SER A 89 17.60 -19.56 6.35
N THR A 90 16.84 -18.88 5.46
CA THR A 90 17.38 -17.97 4.45
C THR A 90 16.99 -16.51 4.69
N PRO A 91 17.86 -15.53 4.37
CA PRO A 91 17.50 -14.12 4.48
C PRO A 91 16.32 -13.77 3.57
N THR A 92 15.34 -13.03 4.10
CA THR A 92 14.12 -12.64 3.38
C THR A 92 14.35 -11.63 2.25
N LYS A 93 15.56 -11.08 2.15
CA LYS A 93 15.95 -10.09 1.15
C LYS A 93 17.04 -10.67 0.23
N SER A 94 16.92 -10.35 -1.07
CA SER A 94 18.01 -10.57 -2.02
C SER A 94 19.26 -9.77 -1.62
N PRO A 95 20.47 -10.08 -2.12
CA PRO A 95 21.64 -9.24 -1.89
C PRO A 95 21.43 -7.81 -2.40
N LYS A 96 22.10 -6.82 -1.76
CA LYS A 96 22.14 -5.42 -2.22
C LYS A 96 23.39 -5.22 -3.06
N GLU A 97 23.23 -5.14 -4.37
CA GLU A 97 24.33 -4.79 -5.28
C GLU A 97 24.49 -3.26 -5.39
N ILE A 98 25.72 -2.83 -5.70
CA ILE A 98 26.01 -1.44 -6.08
C ILE A 98 25.57 -1.26 -7.53
N ILE A 99 24.58 -0.42 -7.74
CA ILE A 99 23.91 -0.22 -9.03
C ILE A 99 24.12 1.18 -9.60
N SER A 100 25.00 1.98 -9.00
CA SER A 100 25.33 3.35 -9.43
C SER A 100 25.64 3.46 -10.92
N HIS A 101 26.48 2.56 -11.45
CA HIS A 101 26.85 2.55 -12.87
C HIS A 101 25.70 2.20 -13.85
N LYS A 102 24.57 1.66 -13.37
CA LYS A 102 23.41 1.22 -14.17
C LYS A 102 22.12 1.94 -13.79
N TRP A 103 22.21 2.98 -12.96
CA TRP A 103 21.04 3.53 -12.30
C TRP A 103 20.03 4.08 -13.31
N HIS A 104 20.49 4.77 -14.36
CA HIS A 104 19.61 5.30 -15.40
C HIS A 104 18.82 4.20 -16.12
N GLU A 105 19.44 3.05 -16.39
CA GLU A 105 18.77 1.92 -17.05
C GLU A 105 17.71 1.31 -16.14
N LEU A 106 18.02 1.11 -14.86
CA LEU A 106 17.07 0.62 -13.86
C LEU A 106 15.94 1.63 -13.58
N HIS A 107 16.21 2.92 -13.76
CA HIS A 107 15.23 4.02 -13.68
C HIS A 107 14.42 4.19 -14.98
N GLY A 108 14.69 3.40 -16.01
CA GLY A 108 13.87 3.30 -17.22
C GLY A 108 14.31 4.18 -18.39
N SER A 109 15.55 4.68 -18.42
CA SER A 109 16.05 5.56 -19.50
C SER A 109 15.85 4.96 -20.90
N LYS A 110 15.95 3.63 -21.02
CA LYS A 110 15.72 2.82 -22.23
C LYS A 110 14.41 2.01 -22.18
N GLY A 111 13.40 2.47 -21.45
CA GLY A 111 12.09 1.79 -21.36
C GLY A 111 12.13 0.37 -20.78
N TRP A 112 13.17 0.04 -20.00
CA TRP A 112 13.43 -1.31 -19.46
C TRP A 112 13.58 -2.42 -20.52
N GLU A 113 13.95 -2.06 -21.75
CA GLU A 113 14.30 -3.03 -22.80
C GLU A 113 15.31 -4.06 -22.29
N ASN A 114 15.04 -5.34 -22.53
CA ASN A 114 15.87 -6.48 -22.10
C ASN A 114 16.08 -6.62 -20.58
N LEU A 115 15.32 -5.88 -19.75
CA LEU A 115 15.38 -6.00 -18.29
C LEU A 115 14.14 -6.67 -17.68
N LEU A 116 13.06 -6.84 -18.45
CA LEU A 116 11.79 -7.37 -17.96
C LEU A 116 11.58 -8.86 -18.23
N ASP A 117 12.17 -9.41 -19.29
CA ASP A 117 12.02 -10.82 -19.67
C ASP A 117 13.30 -11.35 -20.36
N PRO A 118 14.22 -12.01 -19.62
CA PRO A 118 14.15 -12.32 -18.19
C PRO A 118 14.26 -11.08 -17.31
N LEU A 119 13.59 -11.10 -16.16
CA LEU A 119 13.60 -10.00 -15.19
C LEU A 119 14.98 -9.89 -14.52
N HIS A 120 15.66 -8.77 -14.77
CA HIS A 120 17.00 -8.50 -14.25
C HIS A 120 17.00 -8.49 -12.71
N PRO A 121 17.96 -9.16 -12.03
CA PRO A 121 18.00 -9.25 -10.56
C PRO A 121 17.96 -7.92 -9.81
N CYS A 122 18.77 -6.95 -10.24
CA CYS A 122 18.74 -5.61 -9.64
C CYS A 122 17.39 -4.92 -9.82
N LEU A 123 16.77 -5.03 -11.00
CA LEU A 123 15.47 -4.42 -11.26
C LEU A 123 14.38 -5.07 -10.40
N ARG A 124 14.37 -6.41 -10.29
CA ARG A 124 13.46 -7.15 -9.40
C ARG A 124 13.52 -6.61 -7.97
N ARG A 125 14.75 -6.41 -7.46
CA ARG A 125 14.96 -5.87 -6.11
C ARG A 125 14.39 -4.46 -5.96
N GLU A 126 14.66 -3.57 -6.92
CA GLU A 126 14.18 -2.19 -6.83
C GLU A 126 12.65 -2.13 -6.97
N ILE A 127 12.03 -2.93 -7.85
CA ILE A 127 10.56 -3.06 -7.93
C ILE A 127 10.00 -3.50 -6.58
N VAL A 128 10.56 -4.55 -5.95
CA VAL A 128 10.10 -5.00 -4.63
C VAL A 128 10.28 -3.90 -3.57
N LYS A 129 11.40 -3.16 -3.58
CA LYS A 129 11.64 -2.05 -2.63
C LYS A 129 10.58 -0.96 -2.74
N TYR A 130 10.29 -0.48 -3.95
CA TYR A 130 9.26 0.55 -4.16
C TYR A 130 7.85 0.00 -3.87
N GLY A 131 7.60 -1.27 -4.15
CA GLY A 131 6.40 -1.98 -3.73
C GLY A 131 6.24 -2.09 -2.21
N GLU A 132 7.31 -2.31 -1.46
CA GLU A 132 7.29 -2.29 0.01
C GLU A 132 6.95 -0.89 0.55
N PHE A 133 7.42 0.17 -0.11
CA PHE A 133 7.01 1.54 0.25
C PHE A 133 5.52 1.80 -0.05
N ALA A 134 4.97 1.24 -1.12
CA ALA A 134 3.53 1.27 -1.36
C ALA A 134 2.77 0.46 -0.30
N GLN A 135 3.24 -0.74 0.06
CA GLN A 135 2.63 -1.58 1.10
C GLN A 135 2.69 -0.92 2.49
N ALA A 136 3.74 -0.16 2.79
CA ALA A 136 3.86 0.60 4.03
C ALA A 136 2.68 1.55 4.25
N THR A 137 2.08 2.06 3.17
CA THR A 137 0.90 2.92 3.26
C THR A 137 -0.35 2.17 3.69
N TYR A 138 -0.46 0.88 3.39
CA TYR A 138 -1.53 0.03 3.93
C TYR A 138 -1.23 -0.35 5.37
N ASP A 139 -0.02 -0.83 5.64
CA ASP A 139 0.34 -1.39 6.95
C ASP A 139 0.26 -0.35 8.09
N ALA A 140 0.56 0.91 7.79
CA ALA A 140 0.50 2.01 8.75
C ALA A 140 -0.84 2.75 8.79
N PHE A 141 -1.77 2.53 7.87
CA PHE A 141 -3.04 3.26 7.88
C PHE A 141 -3.99 2.71 8.96
N ASP A 142 -4.68 3.62 9.64
CA ASP A 142 -5.64 3.28 10.67
C ASP A 142 -7.04 3.02 10.07
N TYR A 143 -7.31 1.75 9.79
CA TYR A 143 -8.60 1.25 9.29
C TYR A 143 -9.66 1.04 10.37
N ASP A 144 -9.33 1.16 11.66
CA ASP A 144 -10.31 0.89 12.71
C ASP A 144 -11.36 2.01 12.76
N SER A 145 -12.59 1.72 12.33
CA SER A 145 -13.69 2.68 12.33
C SER A 145 -14.16 3.06 13.75
N PHE A 146 -13.74 2.33 14.78
CA PHE A 146 -13.89 2.71 16.19
C PHE A 146 -12.72 3.59 16.70
N SER A 147 -11.72 3.83 15.86
CA SER A 147 -10.63 4.77 16.15
C SER A 147 -11.07 6.22 16.01
N GLU A 148 -10.72 7.03 17.01
CA GLU A 148 -10.79 8.50 16.91
C GLU A 148 -9.80 9.01 15.84
N TYR A 149 -8.80 8.21 15.48
CA TYR A 149 -7.79 8.49 14.47
C TYR A 149 -7.97 7.70 13.16
N CYS A 150 -9.13 7.06 12.97
CA CYS A 150 -9.49 6.36 11.73
C CYS A 150 -9.24 7.26 10.52
N GLY A 151 -8.50 6.79 9.52
CA GLY A 151 -8.13 7.64 8.38
C GLY A 151 -6.71 8.23 8.42
N SER A 152 -5.98 8.05 9.53
CA SER A 152 -4.62 8.58 9.69
C SER A 152 -3.53 7.50 9.55
N CYS A 153 -2.27 7.91 9.43
CA CYS A 153 -1.12 7.01 9.62
C CYS A 153 -0.89 6.77 11.10
N ARG A 154 -0.87 5.54 11.60
CA ARG A 154 -0.70 5.14 13.01
C ARG A 154 0.58 5.62 13.67
N PHE A 155 1.62 5.87 12.89
CA PHE A 155 2.95 6.22 13.38
C PHE A 155 3.34 7.61 12.90
N ASN A 156 4.13 8.32 13.69
CA ASN A 156 4.81 9.51 13.22
C ASN A 156 5.88 9.16 12.17
N LYS A 157 6.30 10.18 11.41
CA LYS A 157 7.18 9.99 10.26
C LYS A 157 8.56 9.44 10.61
N SER A 158 9.13 9.78 11.76
CA SER A 158 10.46 9.26 12.15
C SER A 158 10.39 7.80 12.60
N LYS A 159 9.25 7.36 13.15
CA LYS A 159 9.02 5.98 13.56
C LYS A 159 8.48 5.08 12.44
N LEU A 160 7.94 5.62 11.34
CA LEU A 160 7.23 4.85 10.31
C LEU A 160 8.02 3.64 9.80
N PHE A 161 9.26 3.84 9.34
CA PHE A 161 10.05 2.73 8.79
C PHE A 161 10.57 1.78 9.86
N GLU A 162 10.85 2.26 11.07
CA GLU A 162 11.22 1.40 12.19
C GLU A 162 10.07 0.45 12.55
N LYS A 163 8.87 0.99 12.75
CA LYS A 163 7.68 0.21 13.14
C LYS A 163 7.25 -0.80 12.08
N LEU A 164 7.58 -0.56 10.82
CA LEU A 164 7.25 -1.44 9.69
C LEU A 164 8.42 -2.35 9.24
N GLY A 165 9.58 -2.29 9.91
CA GLY A 165 10.75 -3.11 9.52
C GLY A 165 11.41 -2.70 8.20
N LEU A 166 11.27 -1.43 7.81
CA LEU A 166 11.77 -0.87 6.55
C LEU A 166 13.05 -0.03 6.72
N SER A 167 13.57 0.13 7.94
CA SER A 167 14.78 0.93 8.22
C SER A 167 16.00 0.52 7.38
N ASN A 168 16.11 -0.77 7.05
CA ASN A 168 17.22 -1.29 6.24
C ASN A 168 17.15 -0.91 4.75
N ASN A 169 16.13 -0.17 4.30
CA ASN A 169 16.04 0.29 2.93
C ASN A 169 16.89 1.55 2.66
N GLY A 170 17.34 2.26 3.71
CA GLY A 170 18.23 3.42 3.59
C GLY A 170 17.52 4.68 3.11
N TYR A 171 16.31 4.92 3.62
CA TYR A 171 15.49 6.09 3.30
C TYR A 171 14.95 6.70 4.59
N GLN A 172 14.70 8.00 4.57
CA GLN A 172 14.08 8.73 5.67
C GLN A 172 12.81 9.45 5.20
N VAL A 173 11.72 9.32 5.95
CA VAL A 173 10.46 10.01 5.66
C VAL A 173 10.56 11.47 6.06
N THR A 174 10.28 12.38 5.11
CA THR A 174 10.38 13.82 5.33
C THR A 174 9.02 14.47 5.53
N LYS A 175 7.99 13.98 4.82
CA LYS A 175 6.64 14.58 4.78
C LYS A 175 5.53 13.54 4.65
N TYR A 176 4.41 13.78 5.34
CA TYR A 176 3.15 13.08 5.11
C TYR A 176 2.23 13.90 4.20
N ILE A 177 1.45 13.18 3.40
CA ILE A 177 0.51 13.76 2.43
C ILE A 177 -0.90 13.41 2.88
N TYR A 178 -1.79 14.40 2.85
CA TYR A 178 -3.20 14.23 3.17
C TYR A 178 -4.07 14.69 2.00
N ALA A 179 -5.19 14.00 1.76
CA ALA A 179 -6.16 14.34 0.71
C ALA A 179 -7.56 14.52 1.29
N MET A 180 -8.38 15.37 0.65
CA MET A 180 -9.75 15.63 1.07
C MET A 180 -10.71 14.48 0.75
N SER A 181 -11.81 14.42 1.50
CA SER A 181 -12.83 13.39 1.39
C SER A 181 -14.25 13.87 1.00
N HIS A 182 -14.43 15.13 0.53
CA HIS A 182 -15.76 15.80 0.52
C HIS A 182 -16.40 16.05 -0.86
N ILE A 183 -16.09 15.32 -1.92
CA ILE A 183 -16.88 15.42 -3.16
C ILE A 183 -17.67 14.12 -3.32
N GLU A 184 -18.91 14.09 -2.79
CA GLU A 184 -19.86 12.95 -2.91
C GLU A 184 -19.14 11.58 -2.94
N ILE A 185 -18.43 11.24 -1.86
CA ILE A 185 -17.50 10.10 -1.91
C ILE A 185 -18.15 8.79 -1.39
N PRO A 186 -17.93 7.66 -2.09
CA PRO A 186 -18.03 6.25 -1.68
C PRO A 186 -17.95 5.76 -0.24
N SER A 187 -18.44 4.53 -0.02
CA SER A 187 -18.32 3.78 1.24
C SER A 187 -16.92 3.29 1.61
N TRP A 188 -15.98 3.11 0.66
CA TRP A 188 -14.65 2.53 0.92
C TRP A 188 -13.65 3.50 1.56
N LEU A 189 -13.97 4.79 1.63
CA LEU A 189 -13.13 5.77 2.29
C LEU A 189 -13.45 5.79 3.78
N GLU A 190 -12.59 5.14 4.57
CA GLU A 190 -12.80 4.92 6.00
C GLU A 190 -13.08 6.21 6.76
N ARG A 191 -14.14 6.17 7.57
CA ARG A 191 -14.55 7.22 8.50
C ARG A 191 -14.78 6.59 9.86
N SER A 192 -14.45 7.32 10.91
CA SER A 192 -14.86 6.92 12.25
C SER A 192 -16.38 6.92 12.34
N HIS A 193 -16.97 5.87 12.93
CA HIS A 193 -18.37 5.86 13.31
C HIS A 193 -18.66 6.84 14.47
N LEU A 194 -17.61 7.34 15.13
CA LEU A 194 -17.67 8.31 16.21
C LEU A 194 -17.58 9.73 15.61
N VAL A 195 -18.66 10.18 14.96
CA VAL A 195 -18.72 11.42 14.15
C VAL A 195 -18.38 12.71 14.93
N HIS A 196 -18.48 12.67 16.26
CA HIS A 196 -18.21 13.83 17.11
C HIS A 196 -16.73 13.95 17.55
N ASP A 197 -15.97 12.84 17.58
CA ASP A 197 -14.61 12.77 18.16
C ASP A 197 -13.52 12.39 17.12
N SER A 198 -13.83 12.40 15.83
CA SER A 198 -12.85 12.10 14.77
C SER A 198 -11.75 13.17 14.67
N TRP A 199 -10.48 12.75 14.49
CA TRP A 199 -9.32 13.63 14.29
C TRP A 199 -9.45 14.54 13.05
N SER A 200 -10.14 14.08 12.01
CA SER A 200 -10.56 14.86 10.85
C SER A 200 -11.87 14.30 10.28
N LYS A 201 -12.81 15.19 9.93
CA LYS A 201 -14.07 14.83 9.29
C LYS A 201 -13.96 14.68 7.77
N HIS A 202 -12.89 15.26 7.19
CA HIS A 202 -12.79 15.47 5.75
C HIS A 202 -11.43 15.13 5.14
N SER A 203 -10.55 14.44 5.87
CA SER A 203 -9.16 14.24 5.45
C SER A 203 -8.69 12.83 5.78
N ASN A 204 -8.04 12.17 4.83
CA ASN A 204 -7.32 10.92 5.08
C ASN A 204 -5.83 11.08 4.73
N TRP A 205 -4.98 10.38 5.47
CA TRP A 205 -3.58 10.19 5.10
C TRP A 205 -3.51 9.40 3.80
N MET A 206 -2.79 9.93 2.83
CA MET A 206 -2.75 9.43 1.46
C MET A 206 -1.36 8.99 1.01
N GLY A 207 -0.34 9.14 1.87
CA GLY A 207 1.01 8.73 1.53
C GLY A 207 2.09 9.56 2.18
N PHE A 208 3.31 9.41 1.69
CA PHE A 208 4.47 10.08 2.23
C PHE A 208 5.54 10.35 1.17
N VAL A 209 6.41 11.31 1.49
CA VAL A 209 7.66 11.58 0.78
C VAL A 209 8.81 11.09 1.65
N CYS A 210 9.74 10.36 1.06
CA CYS A 210 11.01 9.99 1.68
C CYS A 210 12.18 10.25 0.73
N VAL A 211 13.39 10.25 1.27
CA VAL A 211 14.62 10.47 0.51
C VAL A 211 15.69 9.48 0.94
N SER A 212 16.52 9.01 0.01
CA SER A 212 17.62 8.11 0.30
C SER A 212 18.63 8.76 1.25
N ASP A 213 19.20 7.99 2.17
CA ASP A 213 20.36 8.39 2.96
C ASP A 213 21.65 8.32 2.12
N ASP A 214 22.77 8.74 2.68
CA ASP A 214 24.05 8.82 1.97
C ASP A 214 24.59 7.44 1.56
N HIS A 215 24.33 6.42 2.36
CA HIS A 215 24.77 5.06 2.05
C HIS A 215 24.00 4.48 0.87
N GLU A 216 22.68 4.60 0.88
CA GLU A 216 21.82 4.18 -0.24
C GLU A 216 22.09 5.03 -1.48
N THR A 217 22.30 6.34 -1.32
CA THR A 217 22.67 7.27 -2.41
C THR A 217 23.96 6.84 -3.10
N ARG A 218 25.01 6.48 -2.36
CA ARG A 218 26.24 5.91 -2.92
C ARG A 218 25.99 4.59 -3.65
N ARG A 219 25.14 3.71 -3.09
CA ARG A 219 24.81 2.42 -3.70
C ARG A 219 24.09 2.58 -5.04
N ILE A 220 23.12 3.49 -5.10
CA ILE A 220 22.26 3.69 -6.29
C ILE A 220 22.78 4.75 -7.25
N GLY A 221 23.81 5.52 -6.87
CA GLY A 221 24.49 6.51 -7.71
C GLY A 221 23.82 7.88 -7.79
N ARG A 222 22.75 8.13 -7.02
CA ARG A 222 22.00 9.39 -7.03
C ARG A 222 21.19 9.56 -5.75
N ARG A 223 20.82 10.80 -5.41
CA ARG A 223 19.84 11.08 -4.37
C ARG A 223 18.44 10.78 -4.91
N ASP A 224 17.82 9.73 -4.41
CA ASP A 224 16.49 9.31 -4.85
C ASP A 224 15.44 9.85 -3.88
N ILE A 225 14.61 10.76 -4.37
CA ILE A 225 13.41 11.21 -3.68
C ILE A 225 12.28 10.28 -4.08
N VAL A 226 11.58 9.73 -3.10
CA VAL A 226 10.47 8.80 -3.34
C VAL A 226 9.17 9.39 -2.83
N VAL A 227 8.13 9.31 -3.65
CA VAL A 227 6.76 9.57 -3.22
C VAL A 227 5.97 8.25 -3.28
N SER A 228 5.40 7.86 -2.14
CA SER A 228 4.55 6.68 -2.03
C SER A 228 3.11 7.08 -1.80
N TRP A 229 2.23 6.72 -2.73
CA TRP A 229 0.80 6.99 -2.67
C TRP A 229 0.01 5.76 -2.22
N ARG A 230 -0.88 5.97 -1.26
CA ARG A 230 -1.80 4.95 -0.73
C ARG A 230 -2.90 4.66 -1.74
N GLY A 231 -3.20 3.37 -1.93
CA GLY A 231 -4.39 2.95 -2.65
C GLY A 231 -5.65 2.88 -1.77
N THR A 232 -6.65 2.15 -2.24
CA THR A 232 -7.88 1.83 -1.49
C THR A 232 -7.82 0.40 -0.95
N VAL A 233 -8.61 0.10 0.08
CA VAL A 233 -8.74 -1.27 0.64
C VAL A 233 -9.89 -2.05 0.03
N SER A 234 -10.92 -1.37 -0.50
CA SER A 234 -12.02 -1.99 -1.26
C SER A 234 -12.03 -1.45 -2.71
N PRO A 235 -11.23 -2.05 -3.63
CA PRO A 235 -11.19 -1.64 -5.04
C PRO A 235 -12.52 -1.83 -5.78
N SER A 236 -13.37 -2.77 -5.33
CA SER A 236 -14.69 -3.03 -5.91
C SER A 236 -15.65 -1.87 -5.69
N GLU A 237 -15.68 -1.32 -4.48
CA GLU A 237 -16.49 -0.14 -4.16
C GLU A 237 -15.93 1.11 -4.85
N TRP A 238 -14.59 1.25 -4.94
CA TRP A 238 -13.94 2.33 -5.72
C TRP A 238 -14.49 2.45 -7.13
N TYR A 239 -14.70 1.31 -7.79
CA TYR A 239 -15.14 1.31 -9.17
C TYR A 239 -16.59 1.78 -9.35
N GLU A 240 -17.49 1.48 -8.40
CA GLU A 240 -18.90 1.89 -8.48
C GLU A 240 -19.05 3.41 -8.47
N ASP A 241 -18.11 4.09 -7.83
CA ASP A 241 -18.12 5.52 -7.62
C ASP A 241 -17.24 6.33 -8.59
N MET A 242 -16.46 5.64 -9.43
CA MET A 242 -15.78 6.31 -10.54
C MET A 242 -16.83 6.94 -11.46
N GLN A 243 -16.77 8.26 -11.61
CA GLN A 243 -17.72 9.00 -12.44
C GLN A 243 -17.49 8.80 -13.94
N ARG A 244 -16.40 8.09 -14.31
CA ARG A 244 -15.98 7.80 -15.70
C ARG A 244 -15.92 9.04 -16.57
N LYS A 245 -15.68 10.21 -15.96
CA LYS A 245 -15.61 11.50 -16.61
C LYS A 245 -14.15 11.88 -16.80
N LEU A 246 -13.76 12.16 -18.03
CA LEU A 246 -12.44 12.69 -18.36
C LEU A 246 -12.46 14.22 -18.25
N GLU A 247 -11.50 14.80 -17.54
CA GLU A 247 -11.32 16.23 -17.37
C GLU A 247 -9.92 16.67 -17.85
N PRO A 248 -9.79 17.87 -18.44
CA PRO A 248 -8.49 18.38 -18.87
C PRO A 248 -7.46 18.47 -17.74
N ILE A 249 -6.21 18.17 -18.06
CA ILE A 249 -5.05 18.36 -17.19
C ILE A 249 -4.00 19.22 -17.87
N GLY A 250 -3.33 20.08 -17.10
CA GLY A 250 -2.31 20.99 -17.62
C GLY A 250 -2.89 22.13 -18.45
N SER A 251 -2.06 22.73 -19.31
CA SER A 251 -2.44 23.81 -20.22
C SER A 251 -3.02 23.34 -21.55
N SER A 252 -2.83 22.06 -21.87
CA SER A 252 -3.38 21.40 -23.06
C SER A 252 -4.84 21.03 -22.83
N ALA A 253 -5.73 21.37 -23.76
CA ALA A 253 -7.13 20.91 -23.72
C ALA A 253 -7.29 19.44 -24.14
N GLU A 254 -6.23 18.84 -24.70
CA GLU A 254 -6.23 17.50 -25.28
C GLU A 254 -5.95 16.42 -24.24
N ALA A 255 -4.97 16.62 -23.36
CA ALA A 255 -4.69 15.71 -22.26
C ALA A 255 -5.81 15.74 -21.23
N LYS A 256 -6.43 14.58 -21.00
CA LYS A 256 -7.52 14.42 -20.04
C LYS A 256 -7.29 13.23 -19.14
N VAL A 257 -7.70 13.37 -17.88
CA VAL A 257 -7.58 12.36 -16.83
C VAL A 257 -8.91 12.13 -16.14
N GLU A 258 -9.04 11.01 -15.43
CA GLU A 258 -10.28 10.69 -14.72
C GLU A 258 -10.53 11.69 -13.57
N HIS A 259 -11.75 12.21 -13.53
CA HIS A 259 -12.18 13.24 -12.59
C HIS A 259 -12.00 12.84 -11.14
N GLY A 260 -12.36 11.61 -10.75
CA GLY A 260 -12.21 11.11 -9.38
C GLY A 260 -10.76 11.13 -8.90
N PHE A 261 -9.82 10.65 -9.73
CA PHE A 261 -8.39 10.73 -9.42
C PHE A 261 -7.92 12.17 -9.28
N GLN A 262 -8.26 13.04 -10.23
CA GLN A 262 -7.87 14.46 -10.21
C GLN A 262 -8.46 15.21 -9.01
N SER A 263 -9.71 14.91 -8.66
CA SER A 263 -10.42 15.46 -7.53
C SER A 263 -9.72 15.12 -6.21
N ILE A 264 -9.34 13.86 -6.00
CA ILE A 264 -8.56 13.46 -4.81
C ILE A 264 -7.22 14.20 -4.75
N TYR A 265 -6.57 14.35 -5.90
CA TYR A 265 -5.24 14.95 -5.99
C TYR A 265 -5.25 16.48 -5.73
N THR A 266 -6.29 17.18 -6.20
CA THR A 266 -6.32 18.65 -6.26
C THR A 266 -7.28 19.33 -5.28
N SER A 267 -8.23 18.59 -4.68
CA SER A 267 -9.20 19.16 -3.74
C SER A 267 -8.54 19.72 -2.47
N LYS A 268 -8.99 20.91 -2.07
CA LYS A 268 -8.59 21.60 -0.85
C LYS A 268 -9.74 22.41 -0.27
N SER A 269 -9.69 22.66 1.03
CA SER A 269 -10.69 23.47 1.72
C SER A 269 -10.05 24.23 2.89
N PRO A 270 -10.26 25.56 2.96
CA PRO A 270 -9.73 26.38 4.04
C PRO A 270 -10.35 26.05 5.40
N SER A 271 -11.50 25.38 5.43
CA SER A 271 -12.19 24.98 6.67
C SER A 271 -11.59 23.73 7.32
N THR A 272 -10.72 22.99 6.63
CA THR A 272 -10.11 21.77 7.15
C THR A 272 -8.76 22.04 7.79
N ARG A 273 -8.40 21.28 8.82
CA ARG A 273 -7.08 21.40 9.48
C ARG A 273 -5.94 20.89 8.59
N TYR A 274 -6.16 19.80 7.85
CA TYR A 274 -5.11 19.07 7.12
C TYR A 274 -5.09 19.32 5.61
N ASN A 275 -6.17 19.84 5.02
CA ASN A 275 -6.26 20.10 3.58
C ASN A 275 -6.52 21.57 3.26
N LYS A 276 -5.89 22.49 4.01
CA LYS A 276 -5.81 23.90 3.60
C LYS A 276 -5.13 24.03 2.24
N SER A 277 -4.17 23.15 1.99
CA SER A 277 -3.54 22.90 0.70
C SER A 277 -3.92 21.50 0.18
N SER A 278 -3.98 21.34 -1.14
CA SER A 278 -4.30 20.05 -1.78
C SER A 278 -3.20 19.02 -1.57
N ALA A 279 -3.46 17.76 -1.92
CA ALA A 279 -2.42 16.72 -1.88
C ALA A 279 -1.27 17.04 -2.85
N SER A 280 -1.62 17.54 -4.04
CA SER A 280 -0.72 18.11 -5.05
C SER A 280 0.19 19.21 -4.47
N GLU A 281 -0.38 20.24 -3.84
CA GLU A 281 0.40 21.35 -3.26
C GLU A 281 1.33 20.86 -2.13
N GLN A 282 0.88 19.91 -1.31
CA GLN A 282 1.69 19.33 -0.24
C GLN A 282 2.90 18.56 -0.77
N VAL A 283 2.69 17.68 -1.76
CA VAL A 283 3.77 16.84 -2.32
C VAL A 283 4.75 17.69 -3.13
N MET A 284 4.25 18.59 -3.98
CA MET A 284 5.10 19.40 -4.87
C MET A 284 5.94 20.40 -4.08
N LYS A 285 5.40 20.98 -3.00
CA LYS A 285 6.19 21.82 -2.11
C LYS A 285 7.40 21.07 -1.53
N GLU A 286 7.20 19.82 -1.10
CA GLU A 286 8.27 19.04 -0.50
C GLU A 286 9.27 18.51 -1.54
N VAL A 287 8.78 17.99 -2.66
CA VAL A 287 9.63 17.49 -3.76
C VAL A 287 10.51 18.61 -4.29
N THR A 288 9.95 19.79 -4.59
CA THR A 288 10.73 20.94 -5.07
C THR A 288 11.77 21.38 -4.03
N ARG A 289 11.41 21.39 -2.73
CA ARG A 289 12.35 21.72 -1.65
C ARG A 289 13.53 20.76 -1.61
N LEU A 290 13.28 19.45 -1.68
CA LEU A 290 14.32 18.43 -1.64
C LEU A 290 15.19 18.47 -2.91
N VAL A 291 14.58 18.59 -4.08
CA VAL A 291 15.30 18.69 -5.36
C VAL A 291 16.24 19.89 -5.36
N GLN A 292 15.76 21.07 -4.94
CA GLN A 292 16.59 22.26 -4.84
C GLN A 292 17.74 22.06 -3.85
N PHE A 293 17.44 21.58 -2.64
CA PHE A 293 18.43 21.38 -1.58
C PHE A 293 19.60 20.47 -2.01
N TYR A 294 19.31 19.33 -2.64
CA TYR A 294 20.35 18.39 -3.03
C TYR A 294 21.07 18.79 -4.33
N LYS A 295 20.39 19.47 -5.26
CA LYS A 295 21.05 20.07 -6.44
C LYS A 295 22.02 21.18 -6.04
N ASP A 296 21.68 22.01 -5.05
CA ASP A 296 22.57 23.05 -4.51
C ASP A 296 23.83 22.46 -3.85
N LYS A 297 23.75 21.22 -3.36
CA LYS A 297 24.89 20.43 -2.88
C LYS A 297 25.71 19.76 -4.00
N GLY A 298 25.30 19.91 -5.26
CA GLY A 298 25.95 19.29 -6.41
C GLY A 298 25.64 17.79 -6.57
N GLU A 299 24.60 17.29 -5.93
CA GLU A 299 24.19 15.88 -6.08
C GLU A 299 23.35 15.66 -7.33
N GLU A 300 23.50 14.48 -7.94
CA GLU A 300 22.58 13.99 -8.95
C GLU A 300 21.27 13.54 -8.27
N VAL A 301 20.13 14.07 -8.70
CA VAL A 301 18.82 13.85 -8.05
C VAL A 301 17.84 13.20 -9.01
N SER A 302 17.08 12.20 -8.53
CA SER A 302 15.94 11.62 -9.23
C SER A 302 14.67 11.65 -8.38
N LEU A 303 13.53 11.56 -9.05
CA LEU A 303 12.24 11.33 -8.41
C LEU A 303 11.68 9.97 -8.83
N THR A 304 11.34 9.14 -7.84
CA THR A 304 10.66 7.87 -8.05
C THR A 304 9.29 7.90 -7.37
N ILE A 305 8.23 7.62 -8.10
CA ILE A 305 6.85 7.69 -7.58
C ILE A 305 6.25 6.29 -7.64
N THR A 306 5.63 5.85 -6.56
CA THR A 306 5.06 4.51 -6.47
C THR A 306 3.70 4.51 -5.82
N GLY A 307 2.92 3.49 -6.14
CA GLY A 307 1.59 3.29 -5.58
C GLY A 307 0.91 2.07 -6.16
N HIS A 308 -0.03 1.53 -5.38
CA HIS A 308 -0.84 0.39 -5.75
C HIS A 308 -2.30 0.82 -5.94
N SER A 309 -3.02 0.21 -6.88
CA SER A 309 -4.43 0.52 -7.14
C SER A 309 -4.63 2.02 -7.41
N LEU A 310 -5.55 2.69 -6.71
CA LEU A 310 -5.72 4.15 -6.71
C LEU A 310 -4.39 4.91 -6.51
N GLY A 311 -3.48 4.42 -5.67
CA GLY A 311 -2.19 5.07 -5.43
C GLY A 311 -1.33 5.10 -6.70
N GLY A 312 -1.44 4.10 -7.57
CA GLY A 312 -0.77 4.09 -8.87
C GLY A 312 -1.35 5.12 -9.85
N ALA A 313 -2.65 5.44 -9.73
CA ALA A 313 -3.26 6.51 -10.51
C ALA A 313 -2.77 7.90 -10.04
N LEU A 314 -2.77 8.13 -8.73
CA LEU A 314 -2.23 9.36 -8.12
C LEU A 314 -0.73 9.53 -8.43
N ALA A 315 0.02 8.43 -8.51
CA ALA A 315 1.43 8.46 -8.89
C ALA A 315 1.64 9.03 -10.30
N LEU A 316 0.78 8.70 -11.27
CA LEU A 316 0.87 9.24 -12.63
C LEU A 316 0.49 10.72 -12.69
N LEU A 317 -0.53 11.15 -11.94
CA LEU A 317 -0.89 12.57 -11.84
C LEU A 317 0.26 13.39 -11.22
N ASN A 318 0.87 12.86 -10.16
CA ASN A 318 2.01 13.49 -9.52
C ASN A 318 3.25 13.55 -10.44
N ALA A 319 3.51 12.50 -11.23
CA ALA A 319 4.58 12.50 -12.22
C ALA A 319 4.37 13.57 -13.30
N TYR A 320 3.15 13.73 -13.80
CA TYR A 320 2.79 14.76 -14.78
C TYR A 320 3.10 16.16 -14.24
N GLU A 321 2.59 16.48 -13.05
CA GLU A 321 2.83 17.78 -12.41
C GLU A 321 4.31 18.02 -12.11
N ALA A 322 5.03 16.99 -11.63
CA ALA A 322 6.44 17.10 -11.34
C ALA A 322 7.27 17.34 -12.60
N ALA A 323 6.96 16.68 -13.71
CA ALA A 323 7.68 16.86 -14.96
C ALA A 323 7.45 18.25 -15.58
N ALA A 324 6.23 18.78 -15.46
CA ALA A 324 5.90 20.14 -15.87
C ALA A 324 6.60 21.21 -14.99
N THR A 325 6.71 20.96 -13.68
CA THR A 325 7.27 21.92 -12.72
C THR A 325 8.81 21.89 -12.67
N LEU A 326 9.40 20.71 -12.85
CA LEU A 326 10.83 20.45 -12.69
C LEU A 326 11.41 19.85 -13.98
N PRO A 327 11.42 20.60 -15.10
CA PRO A 327 11.88 20.09 -16.38
C PRO A 327 13.32 19.58 -16.30
N GLY A 328 13.56 18.42 -16.91
CA GLY A 328 14.87 17.75 -16.91
C GLY A 328 15.19 16.92 -15.66
N LEU A 329 14.31 16.88 -14.64
CA LEU A 329 14.44 15.93 -13.54
C LEU A 329 14.14 14.49 -14.03
N PRO A 330 15.01 13.50 -13.78
CA PRO A 330 14.70 12.10 -14.06
C PRO A 330 13.54 11.63 -13.17
N ILE A 331 12.39 11.33 -13.78
CA ILE A 331 11.17 10.90 -13.10
C ILE A 331 10.79 9.48 -13.54
N SER A 332 10.63 8.58 -12.59
CA SER A 332 10.18 7.21 -12.83
C SER A 332 8.96 6.86 -11.98
N VAL A 333 7.98 6.19 -12.58
CA VAL A 333 6.77 5.70 -11.91
C VAL A 333 6.79 4.17 -11.91
N ILE A 334 6.73 3.56 -10.74
CA ILE A 334 6.58 2.10 -10.59
C ILE A 334 5.26 1.83 -9.88
N SER A 335 4.27 1.36 -10.63
CA SER A 335 2.91 1.15 -10.13
C SER A 335 2.49 -0.31 -10.16
N PHE A 336 1.58 -0.68 -9.26
CA PHE A 336 1.11 -2.06 -9.08
C PHE A 336 -0.41 -2.10 -9.20
N GLY A 337 -0.95 -2.88 -10.13
CA GLY A 337 -2.40 -3.01 -10.30
C GLY A 337 -3.12 -1.68 -10.58
N ALA A 338 -2.41 -0.68 -11.12
CA ALA A 338 -2.95 0.65 -11.33
C ALA A 338 -3.99 0.66 -12.46
N PRO A 339 -5.14 1.33 -12.28
CA PRO A 339 -6.10 1.53 -13.36
C PRO A 339 -5.54 2.49 -14.42
N ARG A 340 -6.20 2.53 -15.58
CA ARG A 340 -5.97 3.54 -16.61
C ARG A 340 -6.40 4.91 -16.09
N VAL A 341 -5.54 5.91 -16.28
CA VAL A 341 -5.70 7.23 -15.64
C VAL A 341 -6.26 8.29 -16.57
N GLY A 342 -5.85 8.25 -17.85
CA GLY A 342 -6.20 9.30 -18.81
C GLY A 342 -6.24 8.78 -20.24
N ASN A 343 -6.46 9.72 -21.16
CA ASN A 343 -6.53 9.44 -22.58
C ASN A 343 -5.14 9.32 -23.23
N ILE A 344 -5.13 9.14 -24.56
CA ILE A 344 -3.90 8.98 -25.34
C ILE A 344 -3.00 10.22 -25.29
N ALA A 345 -3.59 11.43 -25.32
CA ALA A 345 -2.85 12.69 -25.21
C ALA A 345 -2.12 12.80 -23.87
N PHE A 346 -2.76 12.41 -22.76
CA PHE A 346 -2.10 12.35 -21.45
C PHE A 346 -0.89 11.39 -21.43
N ARG A 347 -1.01 10.21 -22.05
CA ARG A 347 0.10 9.27 -22.20
C ARG A 347 1.25 9.90 -22.99
N ASP A 348 0.94 10.52 -24.12
CA ASP A 348 1.93 11.04 -25.05
C ASP A 348 2.65 12.25 -24.47
N GLU A 349 1.94 13.14 -23.77
CA GLU A 349 2.53 14.26 -23.04
C GLU A 349 3.47 13.78 -21.93
N LEU A 350 3.08 12.78 -21.12
CA LEU A 350 3.97 12.18 -20.11
C LEU A 350 5.26 11.65 -20.74
N HIS A 351 5.14 10.95 -21.87
CA HIS A 351 6.29 10.41 -22.58
C HIS A 351 7.21 11.52 -23.11
N GLN A 352 6.62 12.57 -23.71
CA GLN A 352 7.35 13.73 -24.24
C GLN A 352 8.07 14.53 -23.14
N MET A 353 7.48 14.61 -21.95
CA MET A 353 8.12 15.22 -20.78
C MET A 353 9.23 14.36 -20.16
N GLY A 354 9.50 13.16 -20.71
CA GLY A 354 10.59 12.28 -20.27
C GLY A 354 10.25 11.40 -19.08
N VAL A 355 8.98 11.31 -18.67
CA VAL A 355 8.54 10.42 -17.58
C VAL A 355 8.63 8.97 -18.02
N ARG A 356 9.25 8.13 -17.19
CA ARG A 356 9.35 6.68 -17.43
C ARG A 356 8.37 5.96 -16.51
N THR A 357 7.51 5.12 -17.07
CA THR A 357 6.51 4.38 -16.29
C THR A 357 6.68 2.89 -16.48
N LEU A 358 6.78 2.14 -15.39
CA LEU A 358 6.72 0.69 -15.33
C LEU A 358 5.47 0.27 -14.55
N ARG A 359 4.56 -0.42 -15.23
CA ARG A 359 3.36 -0.99 -14.63
C ARG A 359 3.57 -2.47 -14.36
N VAL A 360 3.44 -2.87 -13.11
CA VAL A 360 3.35 -4.28 -12.73
C VAL A 360 1.88 -4.68 -12.78
N ALA A 361 1.56 -5.71 -13.57
CA ALA A 361 0.19 -6.17 -13.82
C ALA A 361 0.07 -7.67 -13.59
N VAL A 362 -0.93 -8.09 -12.81
CA VAL A 362 -1.27 -9.51 -12.62
C VAL A 362 -2.40 -9.87 -13.58
N LYS A 363 -2.24 -10.94 -14.37
CA LYS A 363 -3.18 -11.34 -15.43
C LYS A 363 -4.62 -11.52 -14.93
N GLN A 364 -4.78 -12.09 -13.74
CA GLN A 364 -6.07 -12.38 -13.11
C GLN A 364 -6.69 -11.16 -12.40
N ASP A 365 -5.93 -10.10 -12.19
CA ASP A 365 -6.45 -8.86 -11.63
C ASP A 365 -7.23 -8.09 -12.71
N ILE A 366 -8.46 -7.72 -12.39
CA ILE A 366 -9.35 -6.98 -13.28
C ILE A 366 -9.18 -5.47 -13.17
N VAL A 367 -8.65 -4.97 -12.05
CA VAL A 367 -8.64 -3.54 -11.73
C VAL A 367 -7.77 -2.76 -12.71
N HIS A 368 -6.59 -3.27 -13.06
CA HIS A 368 -5.72 -2.58 -14.03
C HIS A 368 -6.36 -2.47 -15.42
N ARG A 369 -7.30 -3.34 -15.77
CA ARG A 369 -8.03 -3.26 -17.04
C ARG A 369 -9.11 -2.18 -17.05
N MET A 370 -9.29 -1.42 -15.97
CA MET A 370 -10.32 -0.39 -15.83
C MET A 370 -9.74 1.02 -15.92
N PRO A 371 -10.51 2.05 -16.36
CA PRO A 371 -11.85 1.96 -16.95
C PRO A 371 -11.81 1.41 -18.38
N GLY A 372 -12.81 0.61 -18.79
CA GLY A 372 -13.01 0.27 -20.21
C GLY A 372 -13.02 -1.21 -20.59
N LEU A 373 -13.35 -2.14 -19.67
CA LEU A 373 -13.52 -3.58 -19.96
C LEU A 373 -14.50 -3.84 -21.13
N PHE A 374 -15.51 -2.98 -21.31
CA PHE A 374 -16.54 -3.15 -22.35
C PHE A 374 -16.37 -2.21 -23.55
N PHE A 375 -15.79 -1.02 -23.35
CA PHE A 375 -15.66 -0.01 -24.40
C PHE A 375 -14.47 -0.27 -25.32
N ASN A 376 -13.31 -0.71 -24.80
CA ASN A 376 -12.13 -0.91 -25.65
C ASN A 376 -12.19 -2.19 -26.50
N GLU A 377 -12.71 -3.29 -25.96
CA GLU A 377 -12.79 -4.57 -26.71
C GLU A 377 -13.87 -4.54 -27.80
N SER A 378 -14.95 -3.78 -27.61
CA SER A 378 -16.00 -3.61 -28.64
C SER A 378 -15.60 -2.62 -29.73
N LEU A 379 -14.74 -1.64 -29.44
CA LEU A 379 -14.34 -0.58 -30.38
C LEU A 379 -13.10 -0.92 -31.22
N GLN A 380 -12.26 -1.88 -30.81
CA GLN A 380 -11.21 -2.44 -31.69
C GLN A 380 -11.77 -3.03 -33.01
N LYS A 381 -13.07 -3.31 -33.08
CA LYS A 381 -13.73 -3.74 -34.34
C LYS A 381 -14.17 -2.58 -35.24
N PHE A 382 -13.96 -1.34 -34.84
CA PHE A 382 -14.40 -0.12 -35.55
C PHE A 382 -13.26 0.86 -35.84
N ASP A 383 -12.00 0.42 -35.78
CA ASP A 383 -10.81 1.25 -36.02
C ASP A 383 -10.79 1.90 -37.42
N ASP A 384 -11.49 1.34 -38.41
CA ASP A 384 -11.53 1.89 -39.78
C ASP A 384 -12.59 3.00 -39.98
N ILE A 385 -13.46 3.27 -39.00
CA ILE A 385 -14.61 4.20 -39.17
C ILE A 385 -14.55 5.40 -38.22
N THR A 386 -13.98 5.27 -37.02
CA THR A 386 -13.97 6.37 -36.03
C THR A 386 -12.61 7.05 -35.96
N GLY A 387 -12.43 8.12 -36.74
CA GLY A 387 -11.28 9.01 -36.60
C GLY A 387 -11.09 9.45 -35.14
N THR A 388 -9.86 9.26 -34.63
CA THR A 388 -9.31 9.77 -33.37
C THR A 388 -10.15 9.51 -32.11
N LEU A 389 -9.90 8.36 -31.47
CA LEU A 389 -10.42 7.96 -30.16
C LEU A 389 -9.84 8.81 -28.99
N GLU A 390 -10.08 10.13 -28.97
CA GLU A 390 -9.64 11.07 -27.91
C GLU A 390 -10.19 10.75 -26.51
N TRP A 391 -11.20 9.87 -26.43
CA TRP A 391 -11.95 9.54 -25.22
C TRP A 391 -11.52 8.20 -24.58
N VAL A 392 -10.60 7.46 -25.21
CA VAL A 392 -10.24 6.10 -24.76
C VAL A 392 -9.15 6.15 -23.70
N TYR A 393 -9.47 5.59 -22.53
CA TYR A 393 -8.52 5.37 -21.46
C TYR A 393 -7.37 4.46 -21.93
N THR A 394 -6.14 4.95 -21.77
CA THR A 394 -4.93 4.29 -22.27
C THR A 394 -3.93 4.08 -21.15
N HIS A 395 -3.23 2.95 -21.18
CA HIS A 395 -2.13 2.68 -20.26
C HIS A 395 -0.89 3.50 -20.61
N VAL A 396 -0.15 3.91 -19.59
CA VAL A 396 1.12 4.63 -19.73
C VAL A 396 2.27 3.70 -19.36
N GLY A 397 3.30 3.65 -20.21
CA GLY A 397 4.57 2.98 -19.91
C GLY A 397 4.68 1.50 -20.24
N ALA A 398 5.85 0.93 -19.92
CA ALA A 398 6.18 -0.48 -20.07
C ALA A 398 5.39 -1.35 -19.07
N GLU A 399 5.19 -2.62 -19.41
CA GLU A 399 4.41 -3.54 -18.59
C GLU A 399 5.21 -4.79 -18.20
N LEU A 400 5.30 -5.06 -16.89
CA LEU A 400 5.73 -6.34 -16.35
C LEU A 400 4.49 -7.19 -16.06
N LYS A 401 4.22 -8.17 -16.95
CA LYS A 401 3.08 -9.08 -16.83
C LYS A 401 3.42 -10.27 -15.95
N LEU A 402 2.61 -10.50 -14.93
CA LEU A 402 2.72 -11.60 -13.98
C LEU A 402 1.49 -12.50 -14.06
N ASP A 403 1.64 -13.77 -13.71
CA ASP A 403 0.56 -14.75 -13.68
C ASP A 403 0.53 -15.45 -12.31
N VAL A 404 -0.61 -15.39 -11.61
CA VAL A 404 -0.81 -16.09 -10.32
C VAL A 404 -0.47 -17.57 -10.44
N ARG A 405 -0.80 -18.19 -11.58
CA ARG A 405 -0.61 -19.62 -11.85
C ARG A 405 0.87 -20.01 -11.97
N SER A 406 1.77 -19.05 -12.11
CA SER A 406 3.22 -19.33 -12.17
C SER A 406 3.76 -19.79 -10.81
N SER A 407 3.15 -19.35 -9.71
CA SER A 407 3.60 -19.65 -8.35
C SER A 407 2.96 -20.94 -7.82
N PRO A 408 3.75 -21.93 -7.37
CA PRO A 408 3.19 -23.14 -6.74
C PRO A 408 2.59 -22.85 -5.36
N TYR A 409 2.89 -21.69 -4.76
CA TYR A 409 2.42 -21.29 -3.43
C TYR A 409 1.03 -20.66 -3.44
N LEU A 410 0.48 -20.29 -4.61
CA LEU A 410 -0.78 -19.56 -4.71
C LEU A 410 -1.93 -20.49 -5.13
N LYS A 411 -3.10 -20.27 -4.54
CA LYS A 411 -4.36 -20.91 -4.92
C LYS A 411 -4.73 -20.58 -6.36
N GLY A 412 -5.20 -21.58 -7.10
CA GLY A 412 -5.72 -21.41 -8.46
C GLY A 412 -7.20 -21.03 -8.53
N SER A 413 -7.91 -20.99 -7.39
CA SER A 413 -9.32 -20.62 -7.29
C SER A 413 -9.54 -19.12 -7.53
N LEU A 414 -10.77 -18.75 -7.91
CA LEU A 414 -11.16 -17.36 -8.12
C LEU A 414 -11.10 -16.60 -6.79
N ASN A 415 -10.18 -15.62 -6.69
CA ASN A 415 -10.08 -14.73 -5.54
C ASN A 415 -9.72 -13.32 -6.02
N LEU A 416 -10.73 -12.52 -6.40
CA LEU A 416 -10.53 -11.19 -6.98
C LEU A 416 -9.76 -10.24 -6.04
N THR A 417 -10.11 -10.23 -4.76
CA THR A 417 -9.41 -9.41 -3.75
C THR A 417 -7.96 -9.85 -3.58
N GLY A 418 -7.71 -11.16 -3.58
CA GLY A 418 -6.37 -11.74 -3.50
C GLY A 418 -5.51 -11.49 -4.73
N PHE A 419 -6.10 -11.53 -5.93
CA PHE A 419 -5.41 -11.18 -7.19
C PHE A 419 -5.00 -9.72 -7.23
N HIS A 420 -5.77 -8.84 -6.58
CA HIS A 420 -5.47 -7.42 -6.44
C HIS A 420 -4.72 -7.07 -5.13
N SER A 421 -4.31 -8.06 -4.33
CA SER A 421 -3.49 -7.80 -3.14
C SER A 421 -2.08 -7.41 -3.55
N LEU A 422 -1.56 -6.28 -3.05
CA LEU A 422 -0.19 -5.86 -3.34
C LEU A 422 0.84 -6.91 -2.90
N GLU A 423 0.62 -7.61 -1.80
CA GLU A 423 1.53 -8.68 -1.37
C GLU A 423 1.57 -9.85 -2.35
N THR A 424 0.47 -10.14 -3.06
CA THR A 424 0.44 -11.10 -4.17
C THR A 424 1.32 -10.61 -5.33
N TYR A 425 1.24 -9.32 -5.69
CA TYR A 425 2.09 -8.71 -6.70
C TYR A 425 3.57 -8.83 -6.33
N LEU A 426 3.96 -8.48 -5.10
CA LEU A 426 5.36 -8.51 -4.67
C LEU A 426 5.91 -9.94 -4.57
N HIS A 427 5.09 -10.91 -4.18
CA HIS A 427 5.44 -12.33 -4.22
C HIS A 427 5.71 -12.80 -5.65
N LEU A 428 4.83 -12.43 -6.60
CA LEU A 428 5.00 -12.79 -8.01
C LEU A 428 6.22 -12.09 -8.63
N VAL A 429 6.47 -10.80 -8.34
CA VAL A 429 7.69 -10.10 -8.79
C VAL A 429 8.94 -10.81 -8.25
N ASP A 430 8.96 -11.13 -6.95
CA ASP A 430 10.11 -11.80 -6.37
C ASP A 430 10.30 -13.19 -6.96
N GLY A 431 9.24 -13.90 -7.34
CA GLY A 431 9.32 -15.22 -7.98
C GLY A 431 9.61 -15.23 -9.48
N PHE A 432 9.33 -14.12 -10.17
CA PHE A 432 9.34 -14.08 -11.63
C PHE A 432 10.77 -14.05 -12.19
N LEU A 433 11.08 -14.98 -13.08
CA LEU A 433 12.34 -15.04 -13.82
C LEU A 433 12.16 -14.63 -15.28
N SER A 434 11.27 -15.28 -16.02
CA SER A 434 10.94 -15.01 -17.42
C SER A 434 9.54 -15.55 -17.75
N THR A 435 8.96 -15.16 -18.87
CA THR A 435 7.66 -15.71 -19.33
C THR A 435 7.72 -17.19 -19.72
N SER A 436 8.91 -17.69 -20.02
CA SER A 436 9.16 -19.08 -20.45
C SER A 436 9.47 -20.05 -19.29
N THR A 437 9.64 -19.53 -18.07
CA THR A 437 10.10 -20.29 -16.90
C THR A 437 9.08 -20.22 -15.76
N GLY A 438 9.04 -21.27 -14.94
CA GLY A 438 8.25 -21.26 -13.70
C GLY A 438 8.80 -20.31 -12.63
N PHE A 439 8.10 -20.25 -11.49
CA PHE A 439 8.52 -19.49 -10.31
C PHE A 439 9.90 -19.94 -9.83
N ARG A 440 10.82 -18.99 -9.61
CA ARG A 440 12.20 -19.31 -9.24
C ARG A 440 12.25 -19.93 -7.83
N SER A 441 13.04 -20.99 -7.68
CA SER A 441 13.21 -21.69 -6.39
C SER A 441 13.90 -20.83 -5.33
N ASN A 442 14.82 -19.95 -5.76
CA ASN A 442 15.58 -19.07 -4.87
C ASN A 442 14.90 -17.71 -4.57
N ALA A 443 13.57 -17.63 -4.74
CA ALA A 443 12.79 -16.47 -4.30
C ALA A 443 12.88 -16.35 -2.77
N ARG A 444 13.18 -15.14 -2.29
CA ARG A 444 13.53 -14.86 -0.89
C ARG A 444 12.44 -14.14 -0.14
N ARG A 445 11.50 -13.47 -0.83
CA ARG A 445 10.39 -12.79 -0.15
C ARG A 445 9.62 -13.80 0.68
N ASP A 446 9.32 -13.43 1.91
CA ASP A 446 8.55 -14.25 2.82
C ASP A 446 7.15 -14.49 2.25
N ILE A 447 6.81 -15.76 2.06
CA ILE A 447 5.55 -16.21 1.47
C ILE A 447 4.37 -15.80 2.37
N ALA A 448 4.56 -15.78 3.69
CA ALA A 448 3.49 -15.48 4.64
C ALA A 448 2.89 -14.08 4.42
N LEU A 449 3.67 -13.14 3.88
CA LEU A 449 3.20 -11.79 3.58
C LEU A 449 2.00 -11.76 2.62
N VAL A 450 1.89 -12.74 1.71
CA VAL A 450 0.74 -12.85 0.78
C VAL A 450 -0.59 -12.87 1.53
N ASN A 451 -0.68 -13.62 2.63
CA ASN A 451 -1.91 -13.77 3.41
C ASN A 451 -2.11 -12.66 4.46
N LYS A 452 -1.37 -11.54 4.42
CA LYS A 452 -1.58 -10.41 5.34
C LYS A 452 -3.06 -9.99 5.41
N ALA A 453 -3.69 -9.81 4.25
CA ALA A 453 -5.07 -9.31 4.14
C ALA A 453 -5.95 -10.13 3.17
N CYS A 454 -5.50 -11.33 2.77
CA CYS A 454 -6.26 -12.19 1.86
C CYS A 454 -6.02 -13.68 2.14
N ASP A 455 -6.71 -14.54 1.36
CA ASP A 455 -6.57 -15.99 1.37
C ASP A 455 -6.08 -16.49 0.00
N MET A 456 -4.80 -16.25 -0.28
CA MET A 456 -4.19 -16.58 -1.58
C MET A 456 -3.20 -17.74 -1.52
N LEU A 457 -2.67 -18.06 -0.34
CA LEU A 457 -1.74 -19.17 -0.17
C LEU A 457 -2.47 -20.51 -0.16
N VAL A 458 -1.83 -21.55 -0.69
CA VAL A 458 -2.33 -22.93 -0.63
C VAL A 458 -2.42 -23.42 0.83
N ASP A 459 -3.44 -24.22 1.14
CA ASP A 459 -3.76 -24.59 2.53
C ASP A 459 -2.67 -25.47 3.18
N GLU A 460 -1.89 -26.18 2.36
CA GLU A 460 -0.78 -27.04 2.76
C GLU A 460 0.33 -26.26 3.49
N LEU A 461 0.47 -24.96 3.23
CA LEU A 461 1.42 -24.09 3.92
C LEU A 461 1.02 -23.77 5.36
N ARG A 462 -0.24 -24.01 5.74
CA ARG A 462 -0.79 -23.77 7.09
C ARG A 462 -0.59 -22.34 7.61
N ILE A 463 -0.53 -21.37 6.71
CA ILE A 463 -0.44 -19.95 7.05
C ILE A 463 -1.86 -19.39 7.10
N PRO A 464 -2.34 -18.88 8.26
CA PRO A 464 -3.68 -18.33 8.38
C PRO A 464 -3.94 -17.21 7.37
N HIS A 465 -5.13 -17.17 6.79
CA HIS A 465 -5.56 -16.05 5.95
C HIS A 465 -5.81 -14.80 6.80
N CYS A 466 -5.67 -13.61 6.19
CA CYS A 466 -5.90 -12.31 6.82
C CYS A 466 -5.25 -12.18 8.21
N TRP A 467 -4.02 -12.68 8.38
CA TRP A 467 -3.39 -12.77 9.69
C TRP A 467 -2.91 -11.43 10.25
N TYR A 468 -2.69 -10.43 9.38
CA TYR A 468 -2.09 -9.16 9.77
C TYR A 468 -3.10 -8.29 10.53
N GLN A 469 -2.88 -8.18 11.84
CA GLN A 469 -3.68 -7.34 12.73
C GLN A 469 -2.85 -6.95 13.96
N LEU A 470 -3.29 -5.91 14.67
CA LEU A 470 -2.74 -5.60 15.99
C LEU A 470 -3.08 -6.69 16.99
N SER A 471 -2.15 -6.99 17.89
CA SER A 471 -2.40 -7.89 19.03
C SER A 471 -3.65 -7.43 19.79
N ASN A 472 -4.57 -8.37 20.08
CA ASN A 472 -5.86 -8.11 20.72
C ASN A 472 -6.67 -6.97 20.06
N LYS A 473 -6.53 -6.78 18.74
CA LYS A 473 -7.12 -5.66 17.98
C LYS A 473 -6.77 -4.27 18.56
N GLY A 474 -5.60 -4.16 19.19
CA GLY A 474 -5.09 -2.92 19.78
C GLY A 474 -5.50 -2.69 21.23
N LEU A 475 -6.27 -3.58 21.86
CA LEU A 475 -6.54 -3.49 23.30
C LEU A 475 -5.34 -3.97 24.12
N VAL A 476 -5.11 -3.33 25.27
CA VAL A 476 -4.06 -3.72 26.22
C VAL A 476 -4.66 -3.99 27.59
N CYS A 477 -4.16 -5.01 28.27
CA CYS A 477 -4.49 -5.28 29.66
C CYS A 477 -3.60 -4.39 30.55
N ASN A 478 -4.20 -3.51 31.33
CA ASN A 478 -3.46 -2.63 32.24
C ASN A 478 -3.02 -3.37 33.51
N GLU A 479 -2.24 -2.69 34.37
CA GLU A 479 -1.72 -3.23 35.63
C GLU A 479 -2.80 -3.70 36.63
N HIS A 480 -4.05 -3.31 36.42
CA HIS A 480 -5.21 -3.70 37.24
C HIS A 480 -6.02 -4.85 36.62
N GLY A 481 -5.54 -5.47 35.55
CA GLY A 481 -6.25 -6.57 34.87
C GLY A 481 -7.44 -6.11 34.01
N ARG A 482 -7.56 -4.81 33.70
CA ARG A 482 -8.62 -4.28 32.84
C ARG A 482 -8.12 -4.12 31.41
N TRP A 483 -8.94 -4.57 30.46
CA TRP A 483 -8.72 -4.32 29.03
C TRP A 483 -9.14 -2.90 28.67
N VAL A 484 -8.20 -2.13 28.14
CA VAL A 484 -8.42 -0.73 27.77
C VAL A 484 -7.89 -0.46 26.37
N LYS A 485 -8.50 0.54 25.71
CA LYS A 485 -7.94 1.12 24.50
C LYS A 485 -6.81 2.07 24.91
N PRO A 486 -5.55 1.84 24.49
CA PRO A 486 -4.46 2.74 24.82
C PRO A 486 -4.70 4.10 24.15
N LYS A 487 -4.30 5.17 24.84
CA LYS A 487 -4.20 6.48 24.20
C LYS A 487 -3.11 6.43 23.15
N ARG A 488 -3.33 7.11 22.03
CA ARG A 488 -2.31 7.26 21.00
C ARG A 488 -1.13 8.06 21.55
N ASP A 489 0.08 7.65 21.21
CA ASP A 489 1.29 8.41 21.54
C ASP A 489 1.11 9.84 21.03
N PRO A 490 1.31 10.88 21.86
CA PRO A 490 1.16 12.27 21.45
C PRO A 490 1.94 12.63 20.19
N GLU A 491 3.11 12.03 19.95
CA GLU A 491 3.91 12.26 18.75
C GLU A 491 3.27 11.67 17.49
N ASP A 492 2.49 10.61 17.65
CA ASP A 492 1.81 9.90 16.56
C ASP A 492 0.45 10.52 16.24
N ILE A 493 -0.02 11.50 17.03
CA ILE A 493 -1.25 12.23 16.73
C ILE A 493 -1.04 13.05 15.46
N PRO A 494 -1.90 12.92 14.44
CA PRO A 494 -1.76 13.70 13.21
C PRO A 494 -1.70 15.19 13.51
N SER A 495 -0.63 15.87 13.08
CA SER A 495 -0.50 17.32 13.19
C SER A 495 0.12 17.88 11.92
N PRO A 496 -0.59 18.76 11.18
CA PRO A 496 -0.05 19.35 9.97
C PRO A 496 0.98 20.46 10.28
N THR A 497 0.96 21.01 11.50
CA THR A 497 1.69 22.22 11.91
C THR A 497 2.86 21.99 12.86
N ALA A 498 3.07 20.79 13.42
CA ALA A 498 4.27 20.48 14.22
C ALA A 498 5.59 20.50 13.40
N HIS A 499 5.53 20.94 12.15
CA HIS A 499 6.53 20.73 11.11
C HIS A 499 7.50 21.91 10.87
N ASP A 500 7.26 23.10 11.44
CA ASP A 500 8.07 24.28 11.11
C ASP A 500 9.23 24.57 12.09
N HIS A 501 9.38 23.83 13.19
CA HIS A 501 10.45 24.10 14.18
C HIS A 501 11.53 23.02 14.30
N HIS A 502 11.32 21.82 13.76
CA HIS A 502 12.33 20.75 13.84
C HIS A 502 13.13 20.49 12.56
N ILE A 503 12.70 20.98 11.39
CA ILE A 503 13.34 20.60 10.11
C ILE A 503 14.72 21.27 9.91
N HIS A 504 14.92 22.49 10.40
CA HIS A 504 16.27 23.09 10.44
C HIS A 504 17.21 22.34 11.39
N HIS A 505 16.67 21.74 12.45
CA HIS A 505 17.46 20.99 13.43
C HIS A 505 17.76 19.56 12.97
N SER A 506 16.83 18.89 12.28
CA SER A 506 17.01 17.51 11.80
C SER A 506 18.04 17.41 10.67
N LEU A 507 18.12 18.39 9.77
CA LEU A 507 19.17 18.42 8.73
C LEU A 507 20.55 18.73 9.32
N HIS A 508 20.64 19.54 10.37
CA HIS A 508 21.89 19.77 11.10
C HIS A 508 22.28 18.62 12.05
N LEU A 509 21.31 17.88 12.60
CA LEU A 509 21.57 16.69 13.43
C LEU A 509 22.06 15.49 12.60
N ILE A 510 21.70 15.42 11.32
CA ILE A 510 22.28 14.45 10.37
C ILE A 510 23.79 14.68 10.26
N ASP A 511 24.23 15.92 10.09
CA ASP A 511 25.67 16.24 10.05
C ASP A 511 26.39 15.95 11.40
N GLN A 512 25.76 16.24 12.55
CA GLN A 512 26.40 16.05 13.86
C GLN A 512 26.52 14.59 14.33
N LEU A 513 25.64 13.69 13.89
CA LEU A 513 25.76 12.27 14.21
C LEU A 513 26.79 11.56 13.31
N ASP A 514 26.97 12.05 12.08
CA ASP A 514 27.93 11.49 11.12
C ASP A 514 29.37 12.01 11.31
N ASP A 515 29.56 13.26 11.75
CA ASP A 515 30.89 13.78 12.14
C ASP A 515 31.44 13.09 13.40
N ASN A 516 30.58 12.65 14.32
CA ASN A 516 31.02 11.93 15.52
C ASN A 516 31.35 10.46 15.26
N ASN A 517 30.75 9.83 14.24
CA ASN A 517 31.04 8.43 13.89
C ASN A 517 32.27 8.25 12.98
N SER A 518 32.73 9.32 12.34
CA SER A 518 33.94 9.32 11.50
C SER A 518 35.24 9.54 12.30
N GLN A 519 35.17 9.82 13.60
CA GLN A 519 36.34 10.00 14.49
C GLN A 519 36.76 8.76 15.31
N LEU A 520 36.05 7.63 15.19
CA LEU A 520 36.45 6.39 15.87
C LEU A 520 37.08 5.41 14.88
N GLN A 521 38.36 5.63 14.55
CA GLN A 521 39.21 4.54 14.04
C GLN A 521 39.79 3.74 15.21
N PRO A 522 39.72 2.39 15.20
CA PRO A 522 40.56 1.58 16.06
C PRO A 522 41.97 1.54 15.47
N SER A 523 42.91 2.18 16.16
CA SER A 523 44.34 2.04 15.94
C SER A 523 44.80 0.62 16.25
N TYR A 524 45.02 -0.19 15.22
CA TYR A 524 45.85 -1.38 15.32
C TYR A 524 47.30 -1.00 15.01
N VAL A 525 48.13 -1.01 16.04
CA VAL A 525 49.59 -0.94 15.96
C VAL A 525 50.12 -2.37 16.13
N PHE A 526 50.85 -2.83 15.10
CA PHE A 526 51.72 -4.01 14.97
C PHE A 526 51.31 -5.35 15.59
#